data_AF-A0A3Q2C959-F1
#
_entry.id   AF-A0A3Q2C959-F1
#
_cell.length_a   1.000
_cell.length_b   1.000
_cell.length_c   1.000
_cell.angle_alpha   90.00
_cell.angle_beta   90.00
_cell.angle_gamma   90.00
#
_symmetry.space_group_name_H-M   'P 1'
#
loop_
_entity.id
_entity.type
_entity.pdbx_description
1 polymer ?
#
loop_
_entity_poly.entity_id
_entity_poly.type
_entity_poly.pdbx_seq_one_letter_code
_entity_poly.pdbx_strand_id
1 'polypeptide(L)'
;MKKLCIFSRPPYAFLHKGICTPNASRGLMGVLDRPKNIPEHDSSLVEHDRIIDSILTATKYYGLGKELDRVKCKRCIIVGNGGILYNKSLGSRIDEYDVVVRLNEAPVSGYKRDVGTKTTMRITYPEGAIQKPDSYEKDSLFVFSAFKPLDFKWLRQMVFKERLRGTEGFWKSVAQYVPRDPTEMRILNPYFIYEAAFHFIGLPFNNGLMGKGNIPTLGTVAITMALHNCDEVAVAGFGYDMTSPHAPLHYYENVKMSAIKESWTHNISKEKEFLRKLVKANVITDLTKGI
;
A
#
# COMPACT_ATOMS: atom_id res chain seq x y z
N MET A 1 -22.65 -14.75 1.09
CA MET A 1 -21.84 -14.17 -0.02
C MET A 1 -21.35 -12.79 0.39
N LYS A 2 -20.15 -12.67 0.97
CA LYS A 2 -19.54 -11.36 1.25
C LYS A 2 -18.23 -11.27 0.47
N LYS A 3 -18.22 -10.31 -0.45
CA LYS A 3 -17.14 -10.00 -1.40
C LYS A 3 -15.97 -9.39 -0.62
N LEU A 4 -14.75 -9.89 -0.81
CA LEU A 4 -13.55 -9.19 -0.40
C LEU A 4 -13.35 -8.02 -1.39
N CYS A 5 -14.01 -6.89 -1.15
CA CYS A 5 -13.98 -5.74 -2.04
C CYS A 5 -12.79 -4.85 -1.75
N ILE A 6 -11.82 -4.87 -2.66
CA ILE A 6 -10.92 -3.74 -2.83
C ILE A 6 -10.59 -3.64 -4.32
N PHE A 7 -11.03 -2.54 -4.94
CA PHE A 7 -10.49 -1.93 -6.14
C PHE A 7 -9.89 -2.87 -7.20
N SER A 8 -10.67 -3.41 -8.12
CA SER A 8 -10.09 -3.92 -9.37
C SER A 8 -10.93 -3.48 -10.56
N ARG A 9 -10.26 -2.93 -11.60
CA ARG A 9 -10.81 -2.99 -12.95
C ARG A 9 -10.56 -4.40 -13.50
N PRO A 10 -11.40 -4.91 -14.42
CA PRO A 10 -11.17 -6.20 -15.05
C PRO A 10 -9.78 -6.27 -15.72
N PRO A 11 -9.10 -7.44 -15.71
CA PRO A 11 -7.68 -7.62 -16.08
C PRO A 11 -7.33 -7.37 -17.57
N TYR A 12 -8.24 -6.88 -18.40
CA TYR A 12 -8.04 -6.80 -19.87
C TYR A 12 -7.92 -5.38 -20.43
N ALA A 13 -7.85 -4.33 -19.60
CA ALA A 13 -7.73 -2.94 -20.06
C ALA A 13 -6.29 -2.38 -19.88
N PHE A 14 -5.28 -3.04 -20.45
CA PHE A 14 -3.91 -2.50 -20.51
C PHE A 14 -3.61 -1.69 -21.79
N LEU A 15 -4.55 -1.60 -22.72
CA LEU A 15 -4.37 -0.85 -23.97
C LEU A 15 -5.09 0.50 -23.85
N HIS A 16 -4.29 1.58 -23.85
CA HIS A 16 -4.65 3.00 -23.77
C HIS A 16 -4.99 3.58 -22.38
N LYS A 17 -4.00 3.65 -21.49
CA LYS A 17 -3.97 4.72 -20.48
C LYS A 17 -3.52 6.01 -21.15
N GLY A 18 -4.48 6.83 -21.57
CA GLY A 18 -4.22 8.14 -22.15
C GLY A 18 -3.84 9.17 -21.10
N ILE A 19 -3.02 10.14 -21.50
CA ILE A 19 -2.83 11.42 -20.79
C ILE A 19 -4.21 12.00 -20.45
N CYS A 20 -4.38 12.58 -19.25
CA CYS A 20 -5.64 13.23 -18.87
C CYS A 20 -6.05 14.27 -19.94
N THR A 21 -7.03 13.90 -20.77
CA THR A 21 -7.66 14.76 -21.78
C THR A 21 -9.16 14.85 -21.51
N PRO A 22 -9.86 15.90 -21.98
CA PRO A 22 -11.23 16.21 -21.55
C PRO A 22 -12.30 15.12 -21.79
N ASN A 23 -12.02 14.09 -22.62
CA ASN A 23 -13.02 13.18 -23.18
C ASN A 23 -12.86 11.67 -22.82
N ALA A 24 -12.16 11.32 -21.73
CA ALA A 24 -12.08 9.92 -21.31
C ALA A 24 -13.40 9.43 -20.67
N SER A 25 -14.04 8.40 -21.24
CA SER A 25 -15.21 7.70 -20.70
C SER A 25 -14.82 6.46 -19.90
N ARG A 26 -15.63 6.11 -18.87
CA ARG A 26 -15.34 5.03 -17.90
C ARG A 26 -16.11 3.75 -18.20
N GLY A 27 -15.43 2.62 -18.05
CA GLY A 27 -16.04 1.30 -17.81
C GLY A 27 -16.23 1.01 -16.32
N LEU A 28 -17.28 0.26 -15.97
CA LEU A 28 -17.62 -0.15 -14.60
C LEU A 28 -16.62 -1.16 -14.02
N MET A 29 -16.38 -1.05 -12.71
CA MET A 29 -15.60 -2.00 -11.91
C MET A 29 -16.35 -3.32 -11.75
N GLY A 30 -15.71 -4.43 -12.10
CA GLY A 30 -16.20 -5.79 -11.88
C GLY A 30 -15.52 -6.44 -10.69
N VAL A 31 -16.28 -7.12 -9.84
CA VAL A 31 -15.77 -7.89 -8.70
C VAL A 31 -15.47 -9.31 -9.18
N LEU A 32 -14.30 -9.84 -8.85
CA LEU A 32 -13.96 -11.25 -9.07
C LEU A 32 -14.62 -12.12 -7.99
N ASP A 33 -15.29 -13.19 -8.42
CA ASP A 33 -15.94 -14.16 -7.54
C ASP A 33 -14.93 -15.11 -6.87
N ARG A 34 -15.27 -15.62 -5.67
CA ARG A 34 -14.49 -16.70 -5.03
C ARG A 34 -14.54 -17.96 -5.91
N PRO A 35 -13.46 -18.77 -5.94
CA PRO A 35 -13.57 -20.16 -6.37
C PRO A 35 -14.60 -20.88 -5.51
N LYS A 36 -15.59 -21.52 -6.15
CA LYS A 36 -16.52 -22.42 -5.48
C LYS A 36 -15.78 -23.74 -5.18
N ASN A 37 -15.89 -24.22 -3.95
CA ASN A 37 -15.38 -25.48 -3.37
C ASN A 37 -14.10 -25.34 -2.52
N ILE A 38 -14.27 -25.10 -1.21
CA ILE A 38 -13.27 -25.35 -0.17
C ILE A 38 -13.94 -26.21 0.91
N PRO A 39 -13.37 -27.35 1.34
CA PRO A 39 -14.00 -28.27 2.30
C PRO A 39 -14.08 -27.69 3.73
N GLU A 40 -15.23 -27.89 4.39
CA GLU A 40 -15.68 -27.24 5.64
C GLU A 40 -15.06 -27.77 6.97
N HIS A 41 -13.93 -28.48 6.97
CA HIS A 41 -13.52 -29.27 8.16
C HIS A 41 -12.38 -28.72 9.04
N ASP A 42 -11.93 -27.47 8.86
CA ASP A 42 -10.88 -26.87 9.72
C ASP A 42 -11.44 -25.75 10.63
N SER A 43 -11.53 -26.03 11.93
CA SER A 43 -11.99 -25.08 12.96
C SER A 43 -11.21 -23.76 13.02
N SER A 44 -9.93 -23.78 12.64
CA SER A 44 -9.09 -22.59 12.62
C SER A 44 -9.45 -21.65 11.45
N LEU A 45 -9.82 -22.22 10.30
CA LEU A 45 -10.32 -21.47 9.15
C LEU A 45 -11.68 -20.83 9.46
N VAL A 46 -12.55 -21.53 10.18
CA VAL A 46 -13.86 -21.01 10.62
C VAL A 46 -13.70 -19.81 11.56
N GLU A 47 -12.75 -19.86 12.51
CA GLU A 47 -12.45 -18.70 13.38
C GLU A 47 -11.93 -17.52 12.57
N HIS A 48 -11.03 -17.77 11.62
CA HIS A 48 -10.46 -16.75 10.75
C HIS A 48 -11.52 -16.03 9.91
N ASP A 49 -12.42 -16.79 9.29
CA ASP A 49 -13.51 -16.26 8.48
C ASP A 49 -14.47 -15.39 9.32
N ARG A 50 -14.78 -15.80 10.55
CA ARG A 50 -15.61 -15.01 11.48
C ARG A 50 -14.97 -13.66 11.82
N ILE A 51 -13.64 -13.63 12.01
CA ILE A 51 -12.91 -12.39 12.27
C ILE A 51 -13.03 -11.45 11.07
N ILE A 52 -12.78 -11.95 9.85
CA ILE A 52 -12.87 -11.16 8.63
C ILE A 52 -14.30 -10.63 8.44
N ASP A 53 -15.32 -11.48 8.61
CA ASP A 53 -16.72 -11.08 8.45
C ASP A 53 -17.14 -10.00 9.45
N SER A 54 -16.64 -10.07 10.69
CA SER A 54 -16.86 -9.06 11.73
C SER A 54 -16.25 -7.72 11.32
N ILE A 55 -15.00 -7.71 10.86
CA ILE A 55 -14.31 -6.51 10.37
C ILE A 55 -15.08 -5.90 9.19
N LEU A 56 -15.39 -6.68 8.15
CA LEU A 56 -16.08 -6.22 6.94
C LEU A 56 -17.48 -5.66 7.24
N THR A 57 -18.12 -6.13 8.31
CA THR A 57 -19.40 -5.60 8.74
C THR A 57 -19.27 -4.20 9.36
N ALA A 58 -18.14 -3.88 9.98
CA ALA A 58 -17.84 -2.55 10.52
C ALA A 58 -17.24 -1.60 9.46
N THR A 59 -16.41 -2.10 8.55
CA THR A 59 -15.68 -1.31 7.52
C THR A 59 -16.41 -1.32 6.16
N LYS A 60 -17.65 -0.82 6.14
CA LYS A 60 -18.55 -0.97 4.96
C LYS A 60 -18.15 -0.14 3.73
N TYR A 61 -17.31 0.88 3.90
CA TYR A 61 -16.93 1.78 2.82
C TYR A 61 -15.65 1.30 2.12
N TYR A 62 -15.62 1.41 0.80
CA TYR A 62 -14.50 0.99 -0.05
C TYR A 62 -13.93 2.14 -0.90
N GLY A 63 -14.71 3.18 -1.20
CA GLY A 63 -14.29 4.32 -2.01
C GLY A 63 -13.37 5.31 -1.29
N LEU A 64 -12.85 6.29 -2.04
CA LEU A 64 -11.99 7.35 -1.51
C LEU A 64 -12.76 8.51 -0.87
N GLY A 65 -14.09 8.51 -1.03
CA GLY A 65 -14.97 9.58 -0.60
C GLY A 65 -15.67 10.21 -1.81
N LYS A 66 -16.85 10.79 -1.57
CA LYS A 66 -17.76 11.26 -2.64
C LYS A 66 -17.10 12.20 -3.64
N GLU A 67 -16.20 13.08 -3.19
CA GLU A 67 -15.53 14.06 -4.05
C GLU A 67 -14.49 13.40 -4.95
N LEU A 68 -13.57 12.62 -4.37
CA LEU A 68 -12.51 11.93 -5.12
C LEU A 68 -13.05 10.82 -6.03
N ASP A 69 -14.15 10.17 -5.65
CA ASP A 69 -14.79 9.15 -6.49
C ASP A 69 -15.38 9.77 -7.79
N ARG A 70 -15.76 11.06 -7.74
CA ARG A 70 -16.30 11.82 -8.88
C ARG A 70 -15.23 12.40 -9.80
N VAL A 71 -13.98 12.55 -9.35
CA VAL A 71 -12.87 13.04 -10.19
C VAL A 71 -12.74 12.12 -11.40
N LYS A 72 -12.89 12.65 -12.62
CA LYS A 72 -12.94 11.85 -13.87
C LYS A 72 -11.58 11.22 -14.20
N CYS A 73 -10.52 12.03 -14.22
CA CYS A 73 -9.14 11.60 -14.42
C CYS A 73 -8.37 11.77 -13.10
N LYS A 74 -8.02 10.66 -12.45
CA LYS A 74 -7.35 10.69 -11.14
C LYS A 74 -5.85 10.60 -11.32
N ARG A 75 -5.16 11.66 -10.90
CA ARG A 75 -3.70 11.71 -10.78
C ARG A 75 -3.31 11.29 -9.38
N CYS A 76 -2.61 10.16 -9.28
CA CYS A 76 -2.17 9.61 -8.02
C CYS A 76 -0.66 9.71 -7.89
N ILE A 77 -0.19 10.02 -6.68
CA ILE A 77 1.22 9.91 -6.32
C ILE A 77 1.40 8.97 -5.14
N ILE A 78 2.35 8.04 -5.26
CA ILE A 78 2.81 7.22 -4.15
C ILE A 78 4.09 7.84 -3.62
N VAL A 79 4.09 8.20 -2.34
CA VAL A 79 5.25 8.72 -1.64
C VAL A 79 5.86 7.59 -0.82
N GLY A 80 6.98 7.07 -1.30
CA GLY A 80 7.80 6.09 -0.60
C GLY A 80 8.56 6.72 0.57
N ASN A 81 9.31 5.88 1.28
CA ASN A 81 10.00 6.29 2.51
C ASN A 81 11.47 6.65 2.27
N GLY A 82 11.97 6.53 1.03
CA GLY A 82 13.38 6.58 0.71
C GLY A 82 14.07 7.88 1.14
N GLY A 83 15.28 7.76 1.66
CA GLY A 83 16.14 8.87 2.07
C GLY A 83 16.40 9.89 0.96
N ILE A 84 16.25 9.50 -0.30
CA ILE A 84 16.35 10.38 -1.47
C ILE A 84 15.36 11.56 -1.43
N LEU A 85 14.28 11.50 -0.65
CA LEU A 85 13.36 12.63 -0.47
C LEU A 85 13.98 13.79 0.31
N TYR A 86 14.97 13.52 1.16
CA TYR A 86 15.57 14.54 2.01
C TYR A 86 16.14 15.69 1.18
N ASN A 87 15.74 16.92 1.51
CA ASN A 87 16.16 18.15 0.84
C ASN A 87 15.79 18.25 -0.66
N LYS A 88 14.78 17.51 -1.13
CA LYS A 88 14.30 17.60 -2.52
C LYS A 88 13.32 18.73 -2.79
N SER A 89 12.75 19.32 -1.74
CA SER A 89 11.73 20.39 -1.85
C SER A 89 10.56 20.05 -2.79
N LEU A 90 10.15 18.78 -2.83
CA LEU A 90 9.07 18.28 -3.69
C LEU A 90 7.68 18.49 -3.10
N GLY A 91 7.56 19.03 -1.89
CA GLY A 91 6.33 19.01 -1.12
C GLY A 91 5.15 19.68 -1.80
N SER A 92 5.35 20.87 -2.37
CA SER A 92 4.30 21.56 -3.14
C SER A 92 3.84 20.74 -4.34
N ARG A 93 4.79 20.17 -5.09
CA ARG A 93 4.52 19.35 -6.27
C ARG A 93 3.82 18.03 -5.93
N ILE A 94 4.09 17.45 -4.77
CA ILE A 94 3.38 16.26 -4.27
C ILE A 94 1.92 16.62 -3.96
N ASP A 95 1.69 17.77 -3.33
CA ASP A 95 0.35 18.21 -2.90
C ASP A 95 -0.56 18.59 -4.08
N GLU A 96 -0.03 18.79 -5.29
CA GLU A 96 -0.78 19.03 -6.53
C GLU A 96 -1.58 17.81 -7.03
N TYR A 97 -1.26 16.59 -6.58
CA TYR A 97 -1.97 15.39 -7.01
C TYR A 97 -3.34 15.26 -6.34
N ASP A 98 -4.30 14.64 -7.03
CA ASP A 98 -5.64 14.39 -6.51
C ASP A 98 -5.59 13.44 -5.30
N VAL A 99 -4.76 12.39 -5.43
CA VAL A 99 -4.60 11.34 -4.43
C VAL A 99 -3.13 11.23 -4.04
N VAL A 100 -2.84 11.49 -2.77
CA VAL A 100 -1.50 11.29 -2.19
C VAL A 100 -1.53 10.06 -1.28
N VAL A 101 -0.83 9.02 -1.70
CA VAL A 101 -0.68 7.75 -0.98
C VAL A 101 0.64 7.77 -0.20
N ARG A 102 0.56 7.58 1.12
CA ARG A 102 1.75 7.42 1.99
C ARG A 102 1.81 6.01 2.55
N LEU A 103 3.00 5.60 2.99
CA LEU A 103 3.27 4.22 3.39
C LEU A 103 3.83 4.15 4.81
N ASN A 104 3.48 3.07 5.52
CA ASN A 104 4.01 2.73 6.84
C ASN A 104 3.91 3.92 7.83
N GLU A 105 4.92 4.07 8.69
CA GLU A 105 5.01 5.08 9.76
C GLU A 105 5.70 6.38 9.35
N ALA A 106 5.94 6.59 8.05
CA ALA A 106 6.74 7.71 7.57
C ALA A 106 6.07 9.06 7.88
N PRO A 107 6.73 9.95 8.66
CA PRO A 107 6.13 11.17 9.17
C PRO A 107 6.07 12.29 8.12
N VAL A 108 5.02 13.08 8.19
CA VAL A 108 4.88 14.31 7.39
C VAL A 108 5.38 15.53 8.15
N SER A 109 5.08 15.59 9.46
CA SER A 109 5.53 16.68 10.32
C SER A 109 7.06 16.73 10.39
N GLY A 110 7.63 17.93 10.30
CA GLY A 110 9.08 18.13 10.19
C GLY A 110 9.66 18.02 8.78
N TYR A 111 8.95 17.39 7.84
CA TYR A 111 9.46 17.11 6.47
C TYR A 111 8.60 17.74 5.36
N LYS A 112 7.64 18.60 5.71
CA LYS A 112 6.63 19.16 4.79
C LYS A 112 7.21 19.77 3.51
N ARG A 113 8.37 20.43 3.60
CA ARG A 113 9.06 21.02 2.43
C ARG A 113 9.37 19.96 1.38
N ASP A 114 9.80 18.79 1.82
CA ASP A 114 10.29 17.72 0.96
C ASP A 114 9.17 16.75 0.56
N VAL A 115 8.26 16.43 1.48
CA VAL A 115 7.27 15.36 1.28
C VAL A 115 5.82 15.84 1.18
N GLY A 116 5.58 17.14 1.31
CA GLY A 116 4.24 17.75 1.22
C GLY A 116 3.47 17.68 2.52
N THR A 117 2.19 18.05 2.48
CA THR A 117 1.28 18.07 3.62
C THR A 117 0.02 17.24 3.40
N LYS A 118 -0.38 17.01 2.15
CA LYS A 118 -1.55 16.24 1.79
C LYS A 118 -1.29 14.75 2.02
N THR A 119 -2.25 14.07 2.65
CA THR A 119 -2.33 12.62 2.71
C THR A 119 -3.78 12.22 2.48
N THR A 120 -4.08 11.62 1.35
CA THR A 120 -5.43 11.10 1.06
C THR A 120 -5.65 9.75 1.73
N MET A 121 -4.64 8.89 1.66
CA MET A 121 -4.66 7.60 2.32
C MET A 121 -3.26 7.16 2.73
N ARG A 122 -3.20 6.38 3.81
CA ARG A 122 -1.97 5.76 4.29
C ARG A 122 -2.14 4.25 4.27
N ILE A 123 -1.31 3.59 3.46
CA ILE A 123 -1.28 2.12 3.39
C ILE A 123 -0.26 1.60 4.39
N THR A 124 -0.69 0.68 5.24
CA THR A 124 0.18 0.09 6.25
C THR A 124 -0.29 -1.33 6.63
N TYR A 125 0.53 -2.01 7.41
CA TYR A 125 0.27 -3.29 8.06
C TYR A 125 0.64 -3.14 9.56
N PRO A 126 0.37 -4.13 10.44
CA PRO A 126 0.52 -3.95 11.90
C PRO A 126 1.90 -3.45 12.31
N GLU A 127 2.97 -4.06 11.80
CA GLU A 127 4.34 -3.64 12.10
C GLU A 127 4.70 -2.34 11.36
N GLY A 128 4.11 -2.04 10.22
CA GLY A 128 4.35 -0.78 9.51
C GLY A 128 3.64 0.44 10.12
N ALA A 129 2.67 0.23 11.03
CA ALA A 129 1.75 1.27 11.46
C ALA A 129 2.36 2.28 12.43
N ILE A 130 1.90 3.52 12.34
CA ILE A 130 2.28 4.61 13.25
C ILE A 130 1.95 4.21 14.70
N GLN A 131 2.97 4.22 15.56
CA GLN A 131 2.84 3.81 16.96
C GLN A 131 2.15 4.85 17.85
N LYS A 132 2.40 6.14 17.59
CA LYS A 132 1.86 7.26 18.39
C LYS A 132 0.56 7.77 17.78
N PRO A 133 -0.58 7.75 18.49
CA PRO A 133 -1.86 8.22 17.95
C PRO A 133 -1.81 9.65 17.40
N ASP A 134 -1.10 10.56 18.07
CA ASP A 134 -1.01 11.97 17.66
C ASP A 134 -0.20 12.20 16.38
N SER A 135 0.52 11.18 15.90
CA SER A 135 1.29 11.23 14.66
C SER A 135 0.47 10.87 13.42
N TYR A 136 -0.76 10.37 13.58
CA TYR A 136 -1.65 10.13 12.45
C TYR A 136 -2.12 11.47 11.86
N GLU A 137 -2.29 11.52 10.55
CA GLU A 137 -2.93 12.67 9.91
C GLU A 137 -4.37 12.86 10.41
N LYS A 138 -5.01 14.01 10.16
CA LYS A 138 -6.40 14.21 10.58
C LYS A 138 -7.37 13.60 9.57
N ASP A 139 -7.20 13.93 8.31
CA ASP A 139 -8.22 13.69 7.27
C ASP A 139 -7.84 12.58 6.27
N SER A 140 -7.10 11.56 6.72
CA SER A 140 -6.60 10.49 5.84
C SER A 140 -7.29 9.15 6.10
N LEU A 141 -7.57 8.42 5.02
CA LEU A 141 -8.00 7.03 5.12
C LEU A 141 -6.86 6.15 5.66
N PHE A 142 -7.19 5.26 6.60
CA PHE A 142 -6.29 4.20 7.05
C PHE A 142 -6.53 2.96 6.18
N VAL A 143 -5.53 2.54 5.42
CA VAL A 143 -5.64 1.41 4.48
C VAL A 143 -4.77 0.26 4.97
N PHE A 144 -5.40 -0.82 5.39
CA PHE A 144 -4.76 -2.00 5.94
C PHE A 144 -4.38 -3.01 4.85
N SER A 145 -3.11 -3.40 4.80
CA SER A 145 -2.60 -4.50 3.98
C SER A 145 -2.28 -5.69 4.87
N ALA A 146 -2.85 -6.86 4.56
CA ALA A 146 -2.61 -8.10 5.29
C ALA A 146 -1.56 -8.95 4.58
N PHE A 147 -0.59 -9.45 5.35
CA PHE A 147 0.42 -10.40 4.89
C PHE A 147 0.33 -11.76 5.58
N LYS A 148 -0.29 -11.82 6.77
CA LYS A 148 -0.49 -13.05 7.55
C LYS A 148 -1.83 -13.04 8.30
N PRO A 149 -2.40 -14.21 8.66
CA PRO A 149 -3.68 -14.29 9.37
C PRO A 149 -3.73 -13.48 10.68
N LEU A 150 -2.60 -13.41 11.38
CA LEU A 150 -2.45 -12.63 12.62
C LEU A 150 -2.74 -11.13 12.41
N ASP A 151 -2.50 -10.60 11.22
CA ASP A 151 -2.75 -9.19 10.91
C ASP A 151 -4.25 -8.86 11.01
N PHE A 152 -5.13 -9.80 10.65
CA PHE A 152 -6.59 -9.60 10.79
C PHE A 152 -7.04 -9.63 12.25
N LYS A 153 -6.39 -10.43 13.11
CA LYS A 153 -6.65 -10.41 14.56
C LYS A 153 -6.31 -9.03 15.14
N TRP A 154 -5.18 -8.46 14.74
CA TRP A 154 -4.79 -7.10 15.10
C TRP A 154 -5.78 -6.05 14.55
N LEU A 155 -6.16 -6.13 13.27
CA LEU A 155 -7.10 -5.18 12.68
C LEU A 155 -8.45 -5.20 13.40
N ARG A 156 -8.98 -6.38 13.77
CA ARG A 156 -10.22 -6.49 14.56
C ARG A 156 -10.12 -5.66 15.83
N GLN A 157 -9.02 -5.80 16.58
CA GLN A 157 -8.83 -5.05 17.82
C GLN A 157 -8.79 -3.53 17.57
N MET A 158 -8.16 -3.08 16.46
CA MET A 158 -8.13 -1.67 16.09
C MET A 158 -9.49 -1.11 15.66
N VAL A 159 -10.29 -1.91 14.95
CA VAL A 159 -11.64 -1.56 14.47
C VAL A 159 -12.61 -1.42 15.64
N PHE A 160 -12.58 -2.37 16.58
CA PHE A 160 -13.50 -2.39 17.73
C PHE A 160 -12.94 -1.70 18.98
N LYS A 161 -11.79 -1.02 18.87
CA LYS A 161 -11.12 -0.32 19.98
C LYS A 161 -10.87 -1.20 21.19
N GLU A 162 -10.54 -2.46 20.93
CA GLU A 162 -10.21 -3.44 21.97
C GLU A 162 -8.76 -3.28 22.40
N ARG A 163 -8.47 -3.67 23.65
CA ARG A 163 -7.09 -3.74 24.14
C ARG A 163 -6.31 -4.77 23.31
N LEU A 164 -5.14 -4.38 22.81
CA LEU A 164 -4.21 -5.26 22.11
C LEU A 164 -3.86 -6.47 22.98
N ARG A 165 -4.03 -7.67 22.44
CA ARG A 165 -3.68 -8.95 23.07
C ARG A 165 -2.93 -9.83 22.08
N GLY A 166 -1.90 -10.53 22.56
CA GLY A 166 -1.12 -11.47 21.75
C GLY A 166 -0.27 -10.75 20.72
N THR A 167 0.93 -10.34 21.12
CA THR A 167 1.91 -9.75 20.20
C THR A 167 2.93 -10.78 19.70
N GLU A 168 2.83 -12.04 20.13
CA GLU A 168 3.68 -13.10 19.61
C GLU A 168 3.42 -13.31 18.10
N GLY A 169 4.49 -13.42 17.32
CA GLY A 169 4.42 -13.63 15.87
C GLY A 169 4.54 -12.35 15.03
N PHE A 170 4.53 -11.16 15.65
CA PHE A 170 5.00 -9.94 14.99
C PHE A 170 6.51 -9.81 15.14
N TRP A 171 7.20 -9.42 14.06
CA TRP A 171 8.67 -9.31 14.06
C TRP A 171 9.18 -8.00 14.69
N LYS A 172 8.29 -7.03 14.94
CA LYS A 172 8.53 -5.85 15.79
C LYS A 172 7.25 -5.38 16.47
N SER A 173 7.35 -4.33 17.28
CA SER A 173 6.19 -3.71 17.94
C SER A 173 5.13 -3.27 16.93
N VAL A 174 3.86 -3.47 17.28
CA VAL A 174 2.70 -3.04 16.49
C VAL A 174 1.95 -1.92 17.21
N ALA A 175 1.28 -1.06 16.44
CA ALA A 175 0.51 0.03 17.04
C ALA A 175 -0.60 -0.51 17.94
N GLN A 176 -0.76 0.09 19.12
CA GLN A 176 -1.76 -0.33 20.11
C GLN A 176 -3.13 0.31 19.88
N TYR A 177 -3.17 1.38 19.09
CA TYR A 177 -4.38 2.13 18.80
C TYR A 177 -4.25 2.84 17.45
N VAL A 178 -5.32 2.79 16.65
CA VAL A 178 -5.47 3.57 15.41
C VAL A 178 -6.60 4.58 15.62
N PRO A 179 -6.32 5.90 15.59
CA PRO A 179 -7.30 6.97 15.83
C PRO A 179 -8.17 7.22 14.59
N ARG A 180 -8.90 6.19 14.16
CA ARG A 180 -9.82 6.23 13.02
C ARG A 180 -11.12 5.53 13.31
N ASP A 181 -12.21 6.09 12.80
CA ASP A 181 -13.48 5.40 12.79
C ASP A 181 -13.45 4.25 11.76
N PRO A 182 -14.19 3.15 11.98
CA PRO A 182 -14.29 2.07 11.00
C PRO A 182 -14.72 2.55 9.59
N THR A 183 -15.42 3.67 9.50
CA THR A 183 -15.85 4.30 8.24
C THR A 183 -14.70 4.93 7.45
N GLU A 184 -13.59 5.23 8.11
CA GLU A 184 -12.34 5.79 7.54
C GLU A 184 -11.27 4.72 7.31
N MET A 185 -11.56 3.48 7.71
CA MET A 185 -10.68 2.34 7.50
C MET A 185 -11.04 1.63 6.18
N ARG A 186 -10.01 1.22 5.44
CA ARG A 186 -10.10 0.37 4.26
C ARG A 186 -9.22 -0.83 4.48
N ILE A 187 -9.61 -1.96 3.91
CA ILE A 187 -8.72 -3.11 3.72
C ILE A 187 -8.14 -2.97 2.31
N LEU A 188 -6.97 -3.53 2.03
CA LEU A 188 -6.34 -3.60 0.71
C LEU A 188 -6.54 -4.99 0.10
N ASN A 189 -6.77 -5.09 -1.21
CA ASN A 189 -7.01 -6.38 -1.85
C ASN A 189 -5.73 -7.20 -1.77
N PRO A 190 -5.74 -8.43 -1.22
CA PRO A 190 -4.59 -9.32 -1.36
C PRO A 190 -4.25 -9.61 -2.84
N TYR A 191 -5.20 -9.41 -3.77
CA TYR A 191 -4.93 -9.46 -5.21
C TYR A 191 -3.74 -8.58 -5.62
N PHE A 192 -3.60 -7.36 -5.08
CA PHE A 192 -2.50 -6.48 -5.47
C PHE A 192 -1.13 -6.98 -4.99
N ILE A 193 -1.10 -7.68 -3.86
CA ILE A 193 0.11 -8.34 -3.36
C ILE A 193 0.47 -9.46 -4.32
N TYR A 194 -0.51 -10.31 -4.66
CA TYR A 194 -0.34 -11.41 -5.61
C TYR A 194 0.16 -10.92 -6.98
N GLU A 195 -0.49 -9.92 -7.54
CA GLU A 195 -0.16 -9.37 -8.86
C GLU A 195 1.21 -8.69 -8.86
N ALA A 196 1.51 -7.89 -7.84
CA ALA A 196 2.83 -7.31 -7.66
C ALA A 196 3.91 -8.39 -7.63
N ALA A 197 3.73 -9.41 -6.80
CA ALA A 197 4.69 -10.48 -6.60
C ALA A 197 4.93 -11.29 -7.88
N PHE A 198 3.87 -11.83 -8.48
CA PHE A 198 3.99 -12.89 -9.47
C PHE A 198 3.87 -12.40 -10.91
N HIS A 199 3.04 -11.39 -11.19
CA HIS A 199 2.85 -10.90 -12.56
C HIS A 199 3.82 -9.78 -12.92
N PHE A 200 4.07 -8.86 -11.99
CA PHE A 200 4.91 -7.69 -12.26
C PHE A 200 6.38 -7.89 -11.93
N ILE A 201 6.70 -8.36 -10.73
CA ILE A 201 8.10 -8.58 -10.32
C ILE A 201 8.62 -9.94 -10.84
N GLY A 202 7.73 -10.93 -10.99
CA GLY A 202 8.13 -12.30 -11.36
C GLY A 202 8.92 -13.00 -10.25
N LEU A 203 8.46 -12.87 -9.01
CA LEU A 203 8.99 -13.61 -7.85
C LEU A 203 8.66 -15.11 -7.98
N PRO A 204 9.49 -16.01 -7.40
CA PRO A 204 9.24 -17.44 -7.50
C PRO A 204 7.92 -17.84 -6.82
N PHE A 205 7.11 -18.62 -7.54
CA PHE A 205 5.86 -19.16 -7.06
C PHE A 205 6.11 -20.45 -6.26
N ASN A 206 6.27 -20.31 -4.94
CA ASN A 206 6.53 -21.42 -4.03
C ASN A 206 5.23 -22.14 -3.63
N ASN A 207 4.51 -22.70 -4.60
CA ASN A 207 3.18 -23.32 -4.40
C ASN A 207 2.17 -22.40 -3.70
N GLY A 208 2.23 -21.09 -3.99
CA GLY A 208 1.36 -20.08 -3.40
C GLY A 208 1.75 -19.61 -2.00
N LEU A 209 2.83 -20.13 -1.40
CA LEU A 209 3.30 -19.69 -0.09
C LEU A 209 4.16 -18.44 -0.19
N MET A 210 3.74 -17.38 0.50
CA MET A 210 4.57 -16.19 0.76
C MET A 210 5.59 -16.48 1.87
N GLY A 211 6.83 -16.03 1.69
CA GLY A 211 7.99 -16.38 2.48
C GLY A 211 9.25 -15.61 2.06
N LYS A 212 10.42 -16.25 2.23
CA LYS A 212 11.73 -15.60 2.01
C LYS A 212 11.92 -15.20 0.55
N GLY A 213 12.09 -13.89 0.31
CA GLY A 213 12.44 -13.32 -1.00
C GLY A 213 11.31 -13.31 -2.04
N ASN A 214 10.07 -13.65 -1.67
CA ASN A 214 8.92 -13.65 -2.58
C ASN A 214 7.74 -12.79 -2.11
N ILE A 215 7.96 -11.92 -1.11
CA ILE A 215 7.00 -10.90 -0.69
C ILE A 215 7.43 -9.56 -1.32
N PRO A 216 6.55 -8.86 -2.05
CA PRO A 216 6.85 -7.53 -2.59
C PRO A 216 6.89 -6.48 -1.47
N THR A 217 7.70 -5.42 -1.61
CA THR A 217 7.60 -4.27 -0.69
C THR A 217 6.21 -3.63 -0.77
N LEU A 218 5.77 -3.03 0.35
CA LEU A 218 4.50 -2.31 0.38
C LEU A 218 4.46 -1.16 -0.64
N GLY A 219 5.62 -0.57 -0.97
CA GLY A 219 5.74 0.43 -2.03
C GLY A 219 5.33 -0.12 -3.39
N THR A 220 5.84 -1.30 -3.77
CA THR A 220 5.46 -1.93 -5.03
C THR A 220 4.00 -2.36 -5.03
N VAL A 221 3.47 -2.87 -3.91
CA VAL A 221 2.04 -3.17 -3.77
C VAL A 221 1.17 -1.92 -3.96
N ALA A 222 1.57 -0.79 -3.39
CA ALA A 222 0.86 0.49 -3.52
C ALA A 222 0.88 1.02 -4.97
N ILE A 223 2.01 0.87 -5.68
CA ILE A 223 2.10 1.20 -7.10
C ILE A 223 1.17 0.31 -7.91
N THR A 224 1.15 -1.00 -7.67
CA THR A 224 0.21 -1.93 -8.32
C THR A 224 -1.24 -1.51 -8.09
N MET A 225 -1.62 -1.18 -6.85
CA MET A 225 -2.94 -0.65 -6.55
C MET A 225 -3.24 0.62 -7.34
N ALA A 226 -2.32 1.60 -7.38
CA ALA A 226 -2.53 2.84 -8.11
C ALA A 226 -2.66 2.61 -9.62
N LEU A 227 -1.90 1.68 -10.20
CA LEU A 227 -2.02 1.31 -11.60
C LEU A 227 -3.40 0.75 -11.95
N HIS A 228 -4.12 0.14 -11.02
CA HIS A 228 -5.49 -0.33 -11.29
C HIS A 228 -6.57 0.76 -11.15
N ASN A 229 -6.26 1.84 -10.42
CA ASN A 229 -7.29 2.75 -9.89
C ASN A 229 -7.12 4.21 -10.28
N CYS A 230 -5.95 4.55 -10.83
CA CYS A 230 -5.57 5.88 -11.23
C CYS A 230 -5.30 5.92 -12.73
N ASP A 231 -5.57 7.08 -13.32
CA ASP A 231 -5.37 7.31 -14.74
C ASP A 231 -3.90 7.72 -14.99
N GLU A 232 -3.33 8.51 -14.09
CA GLU A 232 -1.90 8.83 -14.05
C GLU A 232 -1.29 8.43 -12.71
N VAL A 233 -0.08 7.87 -12.74
CA VAL A 233 0.65 7.44 -11.56
C VAL A 233 2.02 8.09 -11.53
N ALA A 234 2.31 8.78 -10.43
CA ALA A 234 3.63 9.26 -10.11
C ALA A 234 4.16 8.59 -8.83
N VAL A 235 5.47 8.62 -8.68
CA VAL A 235 6.16 8.12 -7.50
C VAL A 235 7.20 9.13 -7.05
N ALA A 236 7.45 9.18 -5.75
CA ALA A 236 8.52 9.95 -5.14
C ALA A 236 9.11 9.18 -3.96
N GLY A 237 10.42 9.22 -3.76
CA GLY A 237 11.07 8.53 -2.64
C GLY A 237 11.22 7.03 -2.86
N PHE A 238 11.31 6.62 -4.13
CA PHE A 238 11.59 5.25 -4.54
C PHE A 238 13.00 5.14 -5.09
N GLY A 239 13.52 3.91 -5.06
CA GLY A 239 14.88 3.60 -5.48
C GLY A 239 15.81 3.40 -4.30
N TYR A 240 16.68 2.41 -4.43
CA TYR A 240 17.75 2.13 -3.48
C TYR A 240 19.08 2.24 -4.22
N ASP A 241 19.93 3.15 -3.75
CA ASP A 241 21.30 3.24 -4.20
C ASP A 241 22.19 2.33 -3.35
N MET A 242 22.29 1.08 -3.77
CA MET A 242 23.10 0.07 -3.11
C MET A 242 24.61 0.34 -3.19
N THR A 243 25.05 1.31 -4.02
CA THR A 243 26.45 1.75 -4.10
C THR A 243 26.83 2.71 -2.98
N SER A 244 25.84 3.31 -2.31
CA SER A 244 26.01 4.25 -1.19
C SER A 244 25.48 3.64 0.13
N PRO A 245 26.15 2.63 0.72
CA PRO A 245 25.63 1.89 1.88
C PRO A 245 25.45 2.74 3.15
N HIS A 246 26.16 3.87 3.25
CA HIS A 246 26.09 4.81 4.37
C HIS A 246 25.02 5.89 4.19
N ALA A 247 24.40 5.99 3.01
CA ALA A 247 23.30 6.93 2.77
C ALA A 247 22.09 6.58 3.65
N PRO A 248 21.25 7.56 4.02
CA PRO A 248 20.01 7.28 4.73
C PRO A 248 19.09 6.38 3.90
N LEU A 249 18.60 5.31 4.53
CA LEU A 249 17.58 4.44 3.95
C LEU A 249 16.25 5.18 3.87
N HIS A 250 15.90 5.89 4.94
CA HIS A 250 14.66 6.66 5.06
C HIS A 250 14.94 8.16 5.25
N TYR A 251 13.99 9.01 4.86
CA TYR A 251 14.17 10.47 4.94
C TYR A 251 14.04 11.04 6.35
N TYR A 252 13.56 10.24 7.32
CA TYR A 252 13.15 10.72 8.63
C TYR A 252 13.92 10.12 9.81
N GLU A 253 14.85 9.22 9.54
CA GLU A 253 15.63 8.51 10.56
C GLU A 253 17.05 8.22 10.07
N ASN A 254 17.91 7.79 10.98
CA ASN A 254 19.33 7.58 10.71
C ASN A 254 19.66 6.11 10.34
N VAL A 255 18.66 5.33 9.91
CA VAL A 255 18.88 3.98 9.40
C VAL A 255 19.63 4.06 8.07
N LYS A 256 20.70 3.28 7.94
CA LYS A 256 21.58 3.29 6.76
C LYS A 256 21.07 2.34 5.68
N MET A 257 21.36 2.66 4.42
CA MET A 257 21.02 1.85 3.25
C MET A 257 21.52 0.40 3.37
N SER A 258 22.64 0.15 4.06
CA SER A 258 23.14 -1.21 4.33
C SER A 258 22.14 -2.13 5.03
N ALA A 259 21.24 -1.59 5.85
CA ALA A 259 20.22 -2.37 6.57
C ALA A 259 19.29 -3.14 5.62
N ILE A 260 19.07 -2.64 4.40
CA ILE A 260 18.23 -3.34 3.42
C ILE A 260 18.91 -4.61 2.87
N LYS A 261 20.24 -4.74 2.96
CA LYS A 261 20.96 -5.98 2.57
C LYS A 261 20.67 -7.13 3.54
N GLU A 262 20.30 -6.81 4.77
CA GLU A 262 19.93 -7.78 5.81
C GLU A 262 18.46 -8.22 5.68
N SER A 263 17.66 -7.49 4.88
CA SER A 263 16.27 -7.85 4.60
C SER A 263 16.20 -9.07 3.69
N TRP A 264 15.89 -10.22 4.28
CA TRP A 264 15.65 -11.48 3.58
C TRP A 264 14.26 -11.58 2.94
N THR A 265 13.34 -10.67 3.28
CA THR A 265 11.92 -10.77 2.91
C THR A 265 11.65 -10.39 1.45
N HIS A 266 12.41 -9.44 0.91
CA HIS A 266 12.16 -8.80 -0.39
C HIS A 266 13.31 -9.02 -1.37
N ASN A 267 12.99 -9.19 -2.67
CA ASN A 267 13.99 -9.17 -3.73
C ASN A 267 14.13 -7.76 -4.32
N ILE A 268 14.88 -6.91 -3.62
CA ILE A 268 15.06 -5.50 -3.98
C ILE A 268 15.60 -5.30 -5.40
N SER A 269 16.44 -6.22 -5.87
CA SER A 269 16.99 -6.16 -7.23
C SER A 269 15.90 -6.33 -8.29
N LYS A 270 15.05 -7.35 -8.15
CA LYS A 270 13.92 -7.57 -9.06
C LYS A 270 12.88 -6.44 -8.99
N GLU A 271 12.60 -5.93 -7.79
CA GLU A 271 11.70 -4.77 -7.65
C GLU A 271 12.26 -3.52 -8.35
N LYS A 272 13.57 -3.26 -8.21
CA LYS A 272 14.23 -2.17 -8.92
C LYS A 272 14.16 -2.32 -10.43
N GLU A 273 14.36 -3.53 -10.95
CA GLU A 273 14.21 -3.82 -12.38
C GLU A 273 12.79 -3.54 -12.87
N PHE A 274 11.78 -3.99 -12.12
CA PHE A 274 10.37 -3.73 -12.42
C PHE A 274 10.06 -2.22 -12.47
N LEU A 275 10.46 -1.47 -11.44
CA LEU A 275 10.22 -0.02 -11.40
C LEU A 275 10.90 0.70 -12.58
N ARG A 276 12.11 0.30 -12.95
CA ARG A 276 12.81 0.86 -14.13
C ARG A 276 12.07 0.60 -15.43
N LYS A 277 11.46 -0.58 -15.60
CA LYS A 277 10.62 -0.88 -16.77
C LYS A 277 9.43 0.06 -16.83
N LEU A 278 8.75 0.31 -15.71
CA LEU A 278 7.61 1.23 -15.66
C LEU A 278 8.00 2.68 -16.01
N VAL A 279 9.12 3.17 -15.45
CA VAL A 279 9.61 4.53 -15.74
C VAL A 279 10.03 4.65 -17.20
N LYS A 280 10.81 3.70 -17.73
CA LYS A 280 11.27 3.71 -19.12
C LYS A 280 10.11 3.67 -20.13
N ALA A 281 9.04 2.96 -19.78
CA ALA A 281 7.83 2.86 -20.61
C ALA A 281 6.85 4.03 -20.42
N ASN A 282 7.20 5.05 -19.60
CA ASN A 282 6.32 6.16 -19.23
C ASN A 282 4.98 5.72 -18.60
N VAL A 283 4.95 4.55 -17.96
CA VAL A 283 3.77 4.05 -17.22
C VAL A 283 3.64 4.76 -15.87
N ILE A 284 4.77 5.12 -15.26
CA ILE A 284 4.83 5.95 -14.05
C ILE A 284 5.83 7.09 -14.22
N THR A 285 5.58 8.21 -13.56
CA THR A 285 6.53 9.34 -13.49
C THR A 285 7.29 9.32 -12.16
N ASP A 286 8.63 9.27 -12.18
CA ASP A 286 9.47 9.39 -10.97
C ASP A 286 9.90 10.84 -10.72
N LEU A 287 9.34 11.46 -9.68
CA LEU A 287 9.66 12.84 -9.30
C LEU A 287 11.04 12.98 -8.64
N THR A 288 11.53 11.92 -8.02
CA THR A 288 12.82 11.92 -7.32
C THR A 288 14.00 11.57 -8.22
N LYS A 289 13.73 10.94 -9.37
CA LYS A 289 14.72 10.40 -10.31
C LYS A 289 15.68 9.42 -9.63
N GLY A 290 15.14 8.58 -8.75
CA GLY A 290 15.88 7.60 -7.96
C GLY A 290 15.84 6.17 -8.52
N ILE A 291 14.93 5.89 -9.46
CA ILE A 291 14.70 4.57 -10.06
C ILE A 291 15.65 4.29 -11.22
#